data_AF-A0A1M6VUC1-F1
#
_entry.id   AF-A0A1M6VUC1-F1
#
_cell.length_a   1.000
_cell.length_b   1.000
_cell.length_c   1.000
_cell.angle_alpha   90.00
_cell.angle_beta   90.00
_cell.angle_gamma   90.00
#
_symmetry.space_group_name_H-M   'P 1'
#
loop_
_entity.id
_entity.type
_entity.pdbx_description
1 polymer ?
#
loop_
_entity_poly.entity_id
_entity_poly.type
_entity_poly.pdbx_seq_one_letter_code
_entity_poly.pdbx_strand_id
1 'polypeptide(L)'
;MDKRITKNVKKLQSLAVAAAATLLTACAGGTPAPCTDVPVQNIPQDNPTETTAVTSNPTEQPAVQQPAVQNVPEAKQAAEPEVKTAKPEAQPAAKTSEVSQETKSPSTSKEPETVQPAELEKKTVAPDPYQDFPALAHQIFAHADTLYKQGLVDSAVTYLQRFRIIKPLWNQWEQTADSLLQEFGKTNAELAKQFEPLVMQIINMNRVQTAYSMVAETADSLISLAPGDSLTQFAKEQKQIAYNNTLKRAQKEMASIKALAEQQAKFAEAEQRATDFQMRHRDFEEQLKIQALIDYIKGLAQATDSEDAKYWEKNDPAEAMKKADELMAAKKYAQAKELLNKLKASTLRKEAMEKYVQLADAFCNAQRKETSQLFAKAQKQKDTAKKKDLMKAAIEPLDKCLGEYPESTLIKKVQDNKNFLEKEMAK
;
A
#
# COMPACT_ATOMS: atom_id res chain seq x y z
N MET A 1 -21.38 7.73 -61.51
CA MET A 1 -20.36 6.69 -61.73
C MET A 1 -20.01 6.07 -60.39
N ASP A 2 -20.38 4.81 -60.21
CA ASP A 2 -20.16 4.04 -58.98
C ASP A 2 -18.70 3.64 -58.76
N LYS A 3 -18.29 3.63 -57.48
CA LYS A 3 -17.48 2.58 -56.81
C LYS A 3 -17.34 3.00 -55.33
N ARG A 4 -18.15 2.43 -54.44
CA ARG A 4 -17.79 1.25 -53.61
C ARG A 4 -16.46 1.42 -52.86
N ILE A 5 -16.53 1.80 -51.59
CA ILE A 5 -15.60 1.33 -50.56
C ILE A 5 -16.41 0.51 -49.56
N THR A 6 -15.95 -0.70 -49.29
CA THR A 6 -16.71 -1.77 -48.64
C THR A 6 -16.56 -1.79 -47.12
N LYS A 7 -17.63 -2.22 -46.45
CA LYS A 7 -17.68 -2.53 -45.01
C LYS A 7 -16.57 -3.50 -44.60
N ASN A 8 -15.89 -3.22 -43.50
CA ASN A 8 -15.20 -4.24 -42.70
C ASN A 8 -15.78 -4.27 -41.28
N VAL A 9 -16.82 -5.09 -41.12
CA VAL A 9 -17.33 -5.53 -39.82
C VAL A 9 -17.40 -7.05 -39.87
N LYS A 10 -16.54 -7.73 -39.10
CA LYS A 10 -16.81 -9.08 -38.55
C LYS A 10 -15.73 -9.54 -37.56
N LYS A 11 -16.23 -10.03 -36.42
CA LYS A 11 -15.67 -11.11 -35.59
C LYS A 11 -14.21 -11.00 -35.11
N LEU A 12 -14.06 -10.65 -33.83
CA LEU A 12 -13.53 -11.64 -32.89
C LEU A 12 -14.68 -12.17 -32.04
N GLN A 13 -14.85 -13.49 -32.02
CA GLN A 13 -15.75 -14.19 -31.10
C GLN A 13 -14.90 -14.84 -30.00
N SER A 14 -15.41 -14.80 -28.77
CA SER A 14 -15.28 -15.84 -27.73
C SER A 14 -13.94 -16.60 -27.60
N LEU A 15 -13.12 -16.22 -26.61
CA LEU A 15 -12.20 -17.14 -25.93
C LEU A 15 -11.80 -16.60 -24.55
N ALA A 16 -12.70 -16.72 -23.57
CA ALA A 16 -12.45 -16.50 -22.13
C ALA A 16 -13.61 -17.02 -21.26
N VAL A 17 -14.01 -18.29 -21.44
CA VAL A 17 -14.97 -18.98 -20.57
C VAL A 17 -14.41 -20.37 -20.24
N ALA A 18 -13.70 -20.49 -19.11
CA ALA A 18 -13.41 -21.73 -18.36
C ALA A 18 -12.38 -21.48 -17.22
N ALA A 19 -12.70 -20.61 -16.25
CA ALA A 19 -11.85 -20.43 -15.05
C ALA A 19 -12.61 -19.80 -13.85
N ALA A 20 -13.87 -20.19 -13.64
CA ALA A 20 -14.69 -19.66 -12.54
C ALA A 20 -15.77 -20.67 -12.05
N ALA A 21 -15.54 -21.97 -12.21
CA ALA A 21 -16.51 -23.03 -11.90
C ALA A 21 -15.95 -24.15 -10.99
N THR A 22 -14.80 -23.90 -10.34
CA THR A 22 -14.06 -24.90 -9.53
C THR A 22 -13.83 -24.46 -8.08
N LEU A 23 -14.43 -23.36 -7.61
CA LEU A 23 -14.33 -22.87 -6.23
C LEU A 23 -15.60 -23.05 -5.39
N LEU A 24 -16.65 -23.71 -5.92
CA LEU A 24 -17.91 -23.96 -5.19
C LEU A 24 -18.36 -25.44 -5.16
N THR A 25 -17.52 -26.37 -5.65
CA THR A 25 -17.83 -27.81 -5.68
C THR A 25 -17.05 -28.64 -4.64
N ALA A 26 -16.31 -28.01 -3.74
CA ALA A 26 -15.53 -28.69 -2.68
C ALA A 26 -16.29 -28.86 -1.34
N CYS A 27 -17.53 -28.37 -1.22
CA CYS A 27 -18.30 -28.39 0.04
C CYS A 27 -19.71 -28.98 -0.14
N ALA A 28 -19.84 -30.06 -0.92
CA ALA A 28 -21.07 -30.83 -1.07
C ALA A 28 -20.78 -32.31 -1.40
N GLY A 29 -20.05 -33.00 -0.51
CA GLY A 29 -19.61 -34.39 -0.72
C GLY A 29 -19.50 -35.18 0.57
N GLY A 30 -20.63 -35.69 1.06
CA GLY A 30 -20.70 -36.57 2.24
C GLY A 30 -20.28 -38.00 1.92
N THR A 31 -19.03 -38.21 1.50
CA THR A 31 -18.40 -39.53 1.35
C THR A 31 -17.26 -39.66 2.36
N PRO A 32 -17.27 -40.67 3.26
CA PRO A 32 -16.18 -40.88 4.20
C PRO A 32 -14.88 -41.21 3.45
N ALA A 33 -13.76 -40.73 3.97
CA ALA A 33 -12.45 -41.01 3.39
C ALA A 33 -12.11 -42.50 3.54
N PRO A 34 -11.55 -43.17 2.50
CA PRO A 34 -11.10 -44.55 2.63
C PRO A 34 -9.88 -44.63 3.54
N CYS A 35 -9.94 -45.52 4.54
CA CYS A 35 -8.81 -45.83 5.41
C CYS A 35 -7.61 -46.36 4.60
N THR A 36 -6.45 -45.71 4.72
CA THR A 36 -5.18 -46.26 4.22
C THR A 36 -4.58 -47.21 5.25
N ASP A 37 -4.91 -48.49 5.14
CA ASP A 37 -4.09 -49.54 5.75
C ASP A 37 -2.73 -49.64 5.03
N VAL A 38 -1.65 -49.64 5.80
CA VAL A 38 -0.27 -49.79 5.30
C VAL A 38 0.26 -51.18 5.69
N PRO A 39 0.56 -52.07 4.72
CA PRO A 39 1.35 -53.27 4.97
C PRO A 39 2.84 -52.93 4.93
N VAL A 40 3.57 -53.27 6.00
CA VAL A 40 5.05 -53.19 6.08
C VAL A 40 5.65 -54.57 5.82
N GLN A 41 6.69 -54.63 4.98
CA GLN A 41 7.83 -55.59 4.88
C GLN A 41 8.30 -55.64 3.41
N ASN A 42 9.58 -55.76 3.05
CA ASN A 42 10.84 -55.86 3.80
C ASN A 42 12.00 -55.33 2.92
N ILE A 43 13.11 -54.87 3.51
CA ILE A 43 14.37 -54.53 2.81
C ILE A 43 15.33 -55.74 2.91
N PRO A 44 16.18 -56.00 1.90
CA PRO A 44 17.62 -56.06 2.19
C PRO A 44 18.47 -55.12 1.31
N GLN A 45 19.61 -54.70 1.87
CA GLN A 45 20.61 -53.83 1.23
C GLN A 45 21.41 -54.54 0.14
N ASP A 46 21.95 -53.78 -0.83
CA ASP A 46 23.41 -53.76 -1.06
C ASP A 46 23.87 -52.54 -1.89
N ASN A 47 25.16 -52.22 -1.77
CA ASN A 47 25.91 -51.09 -2.38
C ASN A 47 27.02 -51.69 -3.31
N PRO A 48 27.96 -50.95 -3.94
CA PRO A 48 28.02 -49.56 -4.45
C PRO A 48 28.62 -49.44 -5.90
N THR A 49 28.91 -48.20 -6.34
CA THR A 49 29.98 -47.80 -7.32
C THR A 49 29.76 -47.93 -8.86
N GLU A 50 29.75 -46.81 -9.61
CA GLU A 50 30.87 -46.28 -10.44
C GLU A 50 30.45 -45.11 -11.40
N THR A 51 31.17 -43.97 -11.28
CA THR A 51 31.98 -43.24 -12.30
C THR A 51 31.62 -43.35 -13.82
N THR A 52 31.74 -42.34 -14.73
CA THR A 52 32.66 -41.18 -14.82
C THR A 52 32.29 -40.11 -15.89
N ALA A 53 32.92 -38.91 -15.75
CA ALA A 53 33.26 -37.86 -16.76
C ALA A 53 32.14 -36.89 -17.23
N VAL A 54 32.40 -35.69 -17.81
CA VAL A 54 33.60 -34.90 -18.21
C VAL A 54 33.34 -33.41 -17.80
N THR A 55 34.21 -32.63 -17.12
CA THR A 55 35.34 -31.75 -17.59
C THR A 55 34.97 -30.81 -18.77
N SER A 56 35.32 -29.51 -18.85
CA SER A 56 36.49 -28.77 -18.31
C SER A 56 36.27 -27.24 -18.17
N ASN A 57 37.06 -26.60 -17.29
CA ASN A 57 37.28 -25.14 -17.16
C ASN A 57 38.62 -24.74 -17.84
N PRO A 58 38.95 -23.45 -18.08
CA PRO A 58 39.78 -22.67 -17.11
C PRO A 58 39.43 -21.14 -17.00
N THR A 59 39.45 -20.51 -15.81
CA THR A 59 40.57 -19.76 -15.14
C THR A 59 40.87 -18.40 -15.84
N GLU A 60 40.97 -17.21 -15.21
CA GLU A 60 41.76 -16.79 -14.02
C GLU A 60 41.14 -15.67 -13.12
N GLN A 61 41.67 -15.59 -11.90
CA GLN A 61 41.54 -14.54 -10.85
C GLN A 61 42.96 -13.92 -10.65
N PRO A 62 43.20 -12.75 -9.97
CA PRO A 62 42.91 -12.52 -8.54
C PRO A 62 42.58 -11.02 -8.23
N ALA A 63 42.55 -10.42 -7.01
CA ALA A 63 42.92 -10.86 -5.66
C ALA A 63 42.09 -10.17 -4.53
N VAL A 64 41.62 -10.97 -3.56
CA VAL A 64 41.82 -10.89 -2.09
C VAL A 64 41.92 -9.51 -1.37
N GLN A 65 41.04 -9.22 -0.41
CA GLN A 65 41.36 -9.13 1.05
C GLN A 65 40.14 -8.77 1.95
N GLN A 66 40.02 -9.52 3.05
CA GLN A 66 39.18 -9.28 4.25
C GLN A 66 40.13 -9.36 5.47
N PRO A 67 39.85 -8.71 6.62
CA PRO A 67 39.26 -9.48 7.73
C PRO A 67 38.33 -8.71 8.69
N ALA A 68 37.87 -9.46 9.69
CA ALA A 68 36.72 -9.27 10.58
C ALA A 68 36.83 -8.27 11.77
N VAL A 69 35.65 -7.73 12.13
CA VAL A 69 35.02 -7.67 13.49
C VAL A 69 35.86 -7.37 14.75
N GLN A 70 35.49 -6.31 15.50
CA GLN A 70 35.44 -6.33 16.99
C GLN A 70 34.58 -5.19 17.64
N ASN A 71 33.55 -5.60 18.40
CA ASN A 71 32.99 -5.11 19.67
C ASN A 71 32.90 -3.60 20.10
N VAL A 72 31.64 -3.15 20.38
CA VAL A 72 31.06 -2.70 21.69
C VAL A 72 31.80 -1.58 22.48
N PRO A 73 31.15 -0.44 22.88
CA PRO A 73 30.26 -0.49 24.06
C PRO A 73 28.99 0.38 24.13
N GLU A 74 28.14 -0.09 25.04
CA GLU A 74 26.90 0.44 25.61
C GLU A 74 27.13 1.49 26.72
N ALA A 75 26.28 2.54 26.84
CA ALA A 75 25.99 3.23 28.11
C ALA A 75 24.83 4.25 28.05
N LYS A 76 23.80 4.02 28.91
CA LYS A 76 22.96 4.98 29.68
C LYS A 76 22.08 6.02 28.94
N GLN A 77 20.75 6.04 29.09
CA GLN A 77 19.88 6.29 30.28
C GLN A 77 19.85 7.75 30.79
N ALA A 78 18.71 8.42 30.58
CA ALA A 78 17.98 9.40 31.43
C ALA A 78 17.06 10.27 30.53
N ALA A 79 15.87 10.73 30.92
CA ALA A 79 14.93 10.32 31.96
C ALA A 79 13.55 10.94 31.63
N GLU A 80 12.44 10.28 31.98
CA GLU A 80 11.11 10.93 32.08
C GLU A 80 11.01 11.77 33.36
N PRO A 81 10.02 12.67 33.42
CA PRO A 81 9.27 12.85 34.67
C PRO A 81 7.75 12.69 34.49
N GLU A 82 7.18 11.71 35.19
CA GLU A 82 5.75 11.75 35.55
C GLU A 82 5.47 12.95 36.47
N VAL A 83 4.26 13.51 36.38
CA VAL A 83 3.67 14.29 37.47
C VAL A 83 2.28 13.74 37.82
N LYS A 84 2.23 12.99 38.92
CA LYS A 84 1.06 12.87 39.81
C LYS A 84 1.42 13.73 41.06
N THR A 85 0.54 14.33 41.85
CA THR A 85 -0.78 13.89 42.34
C THR A 85 -1.47 15.06 43.07
N ALA A 86 -2.80 15.17 43.07
CA ALA A 86 -3.58 15.69 44.20
C ALA A 86 -5.07 15.25 44.12
N LYS A 87 -5.74 15.14 45.27
CA LYS A 87 -7.07 14.50 45.47
C LYS A 87 -8.24 15.51 45.52
N PRO A 88 -9.52 15.03 45.51
CA PRO A 88 -10.72 15.86 45.40
C PRO A 88 -11.35 16.23 46.75
N GLU A 89 -12.36 17.12 46.74
CA GLU A 89 -13.24 17.37 47.89
C GLU A 89 -14.69 17.73 47.50
N ALA A 90 -15.61 17.42 48.42
CA ALA A 90 -16.97 17.95 48.61
C ALA A 90 -18.09 17.73 47.55
N GLN A 91 -19.04 16.84 47.91
CA GLN A 91 -20.47 17.07 47.66
C GLN A 91 -20.98 18.25 48.51
N PRO A 92 -22.21 18.75 48.25
CA PRO A 92 -23.24 18.48 49.26
C PRO A 92 -24.57 17.97 48.67
N ALA A 93 -25.32 17.26 49.52
CA ALA A 93 -26.63 16.69 49.20
C ALA A 93 -27.79 17.53 49.78
N ALA A 94 -28.90 17.62 49.06
CA ALA A 94 -30.24 17.94 49.57
C ALA A 94 -31.31 17.68 48.48
N LYS A 95 -32.58 17.35 48.75
CA LYS A 95 -33.24 16.54 49.81
C LYS A 95 -34.75 16.52 49.49
N THR A 96 -35.46 15.38 49.65
CA THR A 96 -36.96 15.25 49.69
C THR A 96 -37.72 15.71 48.42
N SER A 97 -38.94 15.27 48.07
CA SER A 97 -39.95 14.34 48.63
C SER A 97 -40.70 13.70 47.42
N GLU A 98 -41.03 12.40 47.37
CA GLU A 98 -42.20 11.77 48.03
C GLU A 98 -43.57 12.27 47.52
N VAL A 99 -44.20 11.52 46.60
CA VAL A 99 -45.65 11.25 46.56
C VAL A 99 -45.87 9.85 45.97
N SER A 100 -46.46 8.95 46.76
CA SER A 100 -47.07 7.71 46.28
C SER A 100 -48.53 7.95 45.91
N GLN A 101 -49.04 7.29 44.87
CA GLN A 101 -50.44 6.83 44.88
C GLN A 101 -50.55 5.40 44.35
N GLU A 102 -51.06 4.51 45.20
CA GLU A 102 -51.56 3.21 44.78
C GLU A 102 -52.76 3.38 43.85
N THR A 103 -52.93 2.44 42.91
CA THR A 103 -54.29 1.97 42.59
C THR A 103 -54.23 0.46 42.37
N LYS A 104 -55.01 -0.28 43.16
CA LYS A 104 -55.04 -1.76 43.14
C LYS A 104 -56.00 -2.29 42.08
N SER A 105 -55.79 -3.57 41.78
CA SER A 105 -56.76 -4.58 41.27
C SER A 105 -56.57 -5.04 39.82
N PRO A 106 -56.87 -6.32 39.53
CA PRO A 106 -55.95 -7.14 38.76
C PRO A 106 -56.49 -7.52 37.38
N SER A 107 -55.57 -7.91 36.47
CA SER A 107 -55.95 -8.72 35.32
C SER A 107 -54.88 -9.76 35.01
N THR A 108 -55.29 -11.02 35.11
CA THR A 108 -54.53 -12.21 34.78
C THR A 108 -54.10 -12.19 33.32
N SER A 109 -52.80 -12.22 33.03
CA SER A 109 -52.32 -12.67 31.71
C SER A 109 -50.93 -13.29 31.82
N LYS A 110 -50.63 -14.20 30.90
CA LYS A 110 -49.52 -15.14 31.00
C LYS A 110 -48.17 -14.45 30.77
N GLU A 111 -47.26 -14.67 31.70
CA GLU A 111 -45.84 -14.39 31.55
C GLU A 111 -45.23 -15.34 30.51
N PRO A 112 -44.56 -14.84 29.45
CA PRO A 112 -43.68 -15.67 28.65
C PRO A 112 -42.36 -15.85 29.42
N GLU A 113 -41.95 -17.10 29.64
CA GLU A 113 -40.66 -17.43 30.25
C GLU A 113 -39.52 -16.75 29.48
N THR A 114 -39.02 -15.65 30.04
CA THR A 114 -37.81 -15.01 29.53
C THR A 114 -36.64 -15.84 30.05
N VAL A 115 -36.28 -16.88 29.30
CA VAL A 115 -35.11 -17.71 29.56
C VAL A 115 -33.88 -16.81 29.47
N GLN A 116 -33.44 -16.32 30.63
CA GLN A 116 -32.14 -15.67 30.76
C GLN A 116 -31.06 -16.71 30.39
N PRO A 117 -30.15 -16.42 29.45
CA PRO A 117 -28.98 -17.26 29.24
C PRO A 117 -28.19 -17.30 30.56
N ALA A 118 -27.96 -18.50 31.09
CA ALA A 118 -27.23 -18.65 32.34
C ALA A 118 -25.82 -18.08 32.20
N GLU A 119 -25.52 -17.06 33.00
CA GLU A 119 -24.23 -16.40 33.10
C GLU A 119 -23.18 -17.37 33.68
N LEU A 120 -22.52 -18.14 32.82
CA LEU A 120 -21.52 -19.13 33.25
C LEU A 120 -20.39 -19.38 32.24
N GLU A 121 -19.98 -18.36 31.47
CA GLU A 121 -18.70 -18.39 30.76
C GLU A 121 -17.52 -18.12 31.70
N LYS A 122 -17.22 -19.10 32.57
CA LYS A 122 -15.80 -19.36 32.82
C LYS A 122 -15.22 -19.84 31.50
N LYS A 123 -14.28 -19.08 30.94
CA LYS A 123 -13.55 -19.43 29.72
C LYS A 123 -12.63 -20.64 29.95
N THR A 124 -13.23 -21.82 30.12
CA THR A 124 -12.54 -23.10 29.95
C THR A 124 -12.13 -23.18 28.50
N VAL A 125 -10.82 -23.22 28.26
CA VAL A 125 -10.27 -23.60 26.96
C VAL A 125 -10.90 -24.95 26.58
N ALA A 126 -11.45 -25.05 25.38
CA ALA A 126 -12.05 -26.30 24.93
C ALA A 126 -10.97 -27.41 24.95
N PRO A 127 -11.28 -28.59 25.50
CA PRO A 127 -10.29 -29.67 25.62
C PRO A 127 -9.81 -30.11 24.22
N ASP A 128 -8.51 -30.40 24.11
CA ASP A 128 -7.93 -30.97 22.89
C ASP A 128 -8.11 -32.49 22.94
N PRO A 129 -8.99 -33.08 22.09
CA PRO A 129 -9.26 -34.52 22.14
C PRO A 129 -8.02 -35.38 21.85
N TYR A 130 -6.98 -34.84 21.18
CA TYR A 130 -5.75 -35.57 20.90
C TYR A 130 -4.73 -35.54 22.06
N GLN A 131 -4.93 -34.69 23.07
CA GLN A 131 -4.07 -34.61 24.26
C GLN A 131 -4.80 -35.08 25.52
N ASP A 132 -6.03 -34.62 25.73
CA ASP A 132 -6.76 -34.81 26.98
C ASP A 132 -7.32 -36.23 27.13
N PHE A 133 -7.80 -36.88 26.06
CA PHE A 133 -8.24 -38.27 26.12
C PHE A 133 -7.06 -39.25 26.39
N PRO A 134 -5.91 -39.16 25.70
CA PRO A 134 -4.73 -39.95 26.06
C PRO A 134 -4.23 -39.69 27.49
N ALA A 135 -4.17 -38.43 27.93
CA ALA A 135 -3.77 -38.09 29.29
C ALA A 135 -4.69 -38.72 30.34
N LEU A 136 -6.01 -38.65 30.15
CA LEU A 136 -6.99 -39.29 31.01
C LEU A 136 -6.83 -40.83 31.03
N ALA A 137 -6.64 -41.45 29.87
CA ALA A 137 -6.41 -42.90 29.78
C ALA A 137 -5.13 -43.33 30.53
N HIS A 138 -4.03 -42.59 30.37
CA HIS A 138 -2.78 -42.84 31.10
C HIS A 138 -2.94 -42.69 32.62
N GLN A 139 -3.67 -41.67 33.10
CA GLN A 139 -3.97 -41.51 34.52
C GLN A 139 -4.78 -42.70 35.08
N ILE A 140 -5.77 -43.18 34.33
CA ILE A 140 -6.60 -44.33 34.71
C ILE A 140 -5.75 -45.61 34.80
N PHE A 141 -4.85 -45.86 33.85
CA PHE A 141 -3.95 -47.01 33.89
C PHE A 141 -2.93 -46.92 35.03
N ALA A 142 -2.33 -45.74 35.26
CA ALA A 142 -1.38 -45.53 36.35
C ALA A 142 -2.04 -45.72 37.73
N HIS A 143 -3.29 -45.29 37.89
CA HIS A 143 -4.05 -45.53 39.12
C HIS A 143 -4.35 -47.01 39.34
N ALA A 144 -4.78 -47.74 38.30
CA ALA A 144 -5.03 -49.18 38.38
C ALA A 144 -3.76 -49.99 38.70
N ASP A 145 -2.62 -49.65 38.09
CA ASP A 145 -1.31 -50.26 38.40
C ASP A 145 -0.87 -49.96 39.85
N THR A 146 -1.15 -48.75 40.36
CA THR A 146 -0.89 -48.39 41.76
C THR A 146 -1.72 -49.24 42.72
N LEU A 147 -3.03 -49.42 42.45
CA LEU A 147 -3.90 -50.29 43.25
C LEU A 147 -3.43 -51.76 43.22
N TYR A 148 -3.02 -52.25 42.05
CA TYR A 148 -2.48 -53.61 41.90
C TYR A 148 -1.20 -53.82 42.72
N LYS A 149 -0.25 -52.88 42.66
CA LYS A 149 1.00 -52.90 43.45
C LYS A 149 0.77 -52.82 44.96
N GLN A 150 -0.35 -52.28 45.41
CA GLN A 150 -0.79 -52.27 46.82
C GLN A 150 -1.50 -53.57 47.24
N GLY A 151 -1.66 -54.56 46.35
CA GLY A 151 -2.37 -55.80 46.60
C GLY A 151 -3.90 -55.70 46.48
N LEU A 152 -4.44 -54.54 46.06
CA LEU A 152 -5.87 -54.30 45.91
C LEU A 152 -6.38 -54.76 44.53
N VAL A 153 -6.16 -56.04 44.23
CA VAL A 153 -6.35 -56.62 42.89
C VAL A 153 -7.78 -56.47 42.37
N ASP A 154 -8.79 -56.80 43.18
CA ASP A 154 -10.20 -56.69 42.78
C ASP A 154 -10.63 -55.24 42.48
N SER A 155 -10.06 -54.27 43.21
CA SER A 155 -10.27 -52.84 42.96
C SER A 155 -9.63 -52.39 41.65
N ALA A 156 -8.39 -52.82 41.38
CA ALA A 156 -7.71 -52.54 40.12
C ALA A 156 -8.45 -53.14 38.91
N VAL A 157 -8.91 -54.40 39.03
CA VAL A 157 -9.72 -55.08 38.02
C VAL A 157 -11.04 -54.35 37.78
N THR A 158 -11.75 -53.96 38.84
CA THR A 158 -13.00 -53.20 38.74
C THR A 158 -12.79 -51.85 38.04
N TYR A 159 -11.68 -51.15 38.32
CA TYR A 159 -11.36 -49.87 37.69
C TYR A 159 -11.09 -50.01 36.19
N LEU A 160 -10.31 -51.03 35.79
CA LEU A 160 -10.04 -51.34 34.39
C LEU A 160 -11.28 -51.84 33.64
N GLN A 161 -12.16 -52.59 34.30
CA GLN A 161 -13.45 -53.00 33.72
C GLN A 161 -14.35 -51.79 33.42
N ARG A 162 -14.38 -50.78 34.29
CA ARG A 162 -15.09 -49.51 34.02
C ARG A 162 -14.51 -48.78 32.81
N PHE A 163 -13.18 -48.70 32.70
CA PHE A 163 -12.54 -48.11 31.51
C PHE A 163 -12.88 -48.89 30.22
N ARG A 164 -12.95 -50.23 30.28
CA ARG A 164 -13.31 -51.08 29.13
C ARG A 164 -14.73 -50.82 28.60
N ILE A 165 -15.65 -50.29 29.42
CA ILE A 165 -17.02 -49.90 29.03
C ILE A 165 -17.04 -48.61 28.17
N ILE A 166 -15.93 -47.88 28.06
CA ILE A 166 -15.83 -46.71 27.16
C ILE A 166 -15.88 -47.13 25.68
N LYS A 167 -15.48 -48.37 25.32
CA LYS A 167 -15.47 -48.84 23.92
C LYS A 167 -16.83 -48.72 23.20
N PRO A 168 -17.97 -49.20 23.75
CA PRO A 168 -19.28 -48.96 23.12
C PRO A 168 -19.73 -47.48 23.10
N LEU A 169 -19.26 -46.65 24.05
CA LEU A 169 -19.55 -45.21 24.04
C LEU A 169 -18.81 -44.49 22.90
N TRP A 170 -17.62 -44.96 22.50
CA TRP A 170 -16.89 -44.41 21.36
C TRP A 170 -17.73 -44.41 20.08
N ASN A 171 -18.36 -45.54 19.74
CA ASN A 171 -19.23 -45.66 18.56
C ASN A 171 -20.43 -44.70 18.63
N GLN A 172 -20.94 -44.42 19.83
CA GLN A 172 -22.03 -43.47 20.04
C GLN A 172 -21.54 -42.02 19.86
N TRP A 173 -20.34 -41.69 20.33
CA TRP A 173 -19.72 -40.38 20.12
C TRP A 173 -19.38 -40.13 18.65
N GLU A 174 -18.87 -41.16 17.95
CA GLU A 174 -18.61 -41.15 16.50
C GLU A 174 -19.90 -40.88 15.72
N GLN A 175 -20.97 -41.65 15.97
CA GLN A 175 -22.29 -41.41 15.36
C GLN A 175 -22.87 -40.02 15.68
N THR A 176 -22.62 -39.51 16.89
CA THR A 176 -23.05 -38.15 17.27
C THR A 176 -22.26 -37.09 16.50
N ALA A 177 -20.95 -37.26 16.37
CA ALA A 177 -20.09 -36.37 15.59
C ALA A 177 -20.47 -36.38 14.10
N ASP A 178 -20.70 -37.55 13.51
CA ASP A 178 -21.17 -37.70 12.12
C ASP A 178 -22.52 -37.03 11.89
N SER A 179 -23.47 -37.20 12.83
CA SER A 179 -24.79 -36.54 12.77
C SER A 179 -24.66 -35.02 12.81
N LEU A 180 -23.84 -34.48 13.73
CA LEU A 180 -23.58 -33.04 13.83
C LEU A 180 -22.88 -32.51 12.58
N LEU A 181 -21.86 -33.20 12.06
CA LEU A 181 -21.18 -32.83 10.81
C LEU A 181 -22.13 -32.84 9.61
N GLN A 182 -23.05 -33.82 9.53
CA GLN A 182 -24.05 -33.86 8.47
C GLN A 182 -25.08 -32.73 8.59
N GLU A 183 -25.50 -32.39 9.81
CA GLU A 183 -26.41 -31.28 10.08
C GLU A 183 -25.75 -29.93 9.75
N PHE A 184 -24.54 -29.68 10.26
CA PHE A 184 -23.75 -28.49 9.93
C PHE A 184 -23.49 -28.38 8.43
N GLY A 185 -23.22 -29.50 7.75
CA GLY A 185 -23.06 -29.55 6.29
C GLY A 185 -24.33 -29.15 5.52
N LYS A 186 -25.51 -29.60 5.97
CA LYS A 186 -26.81 -29.19 5.40
C LYS A 186 -27.07 -27.71 5.64
N THR A 187 -26.91 -27.25 6.88
CA THR A 187 -27.10 -25.83 7.26
C THR A 187 -26.18 -24.92 6.45
N ASN A 188 -24.90 -25.26 6.31
CA ASN A 188 -23.94 -24.50 5.51
C ASN A 188 -24.30 -24.47 4.03
N ALA A 189 -24.78 -25.59 3.45
CA ALA A 189 -25.20 -25.63 2.05
C ALA A 189 -26.46 -24.78 1.78
N GLU A 190 -27.41 -24.77 2.73
CA GLU A 190 -28.60 -23.92 2.64
C GLU A 190 -28.24 -22.44 2.81
N LEU A 191 -27.39 -22.11 3.79
CA LEU A 191 -26.88 -20.76 4.03
C LEU A 191 -26.11 -20.21 2.82
N ALA A 192 -25.23 -21.02 2.21
CA ALA A 192 -24.52 -20.65 1.00
C ALA A 192 -25.46 -20.33 -0.18
N LYS A 193 -26.55 -21.10 -0.31
CA LYS A 193 -27.58 -20.86 -1.34
C LYS A 193 -28.38 -19.57 -1.09
N GLN A 194 -28.62 -19.21 0.17
CA GLN A 194 -29.27 -17.93 0.52
C GLN A 194 -28.41 -16.71 0.12
N PHE A 195 -27.08 -16.84 0.22
CA PHE A 195 -26.14 -15.74 -0.07
C PHE A 195 -25.57 -15.71 -1.49
N GLU A 196 -25.83 -16.73 -2.32
CA GLU A 196 -25.40 -16.80 -3.73
C GLU A 196 -25.68 -15.51 -4.54
N PRO A 197 -26.85 -14.84 -4.43
CA PRO A 197 -27.10 -13.60 -5.17
C PRO A 197 -26.14 -12.46 -4.80
N LEU A 198 -25.85 -12.28 -3.50
CA LEU A 198 -24.92 -11.24 -3.02
C LEU A 198 -23.47 -11.55 -3.40
N VAL A 199 -23.06 -12.82 -3.30
CA VAL A 199 -21.75 -13.29 -3.77
C VAL A 199 -21.56 -12.98 -5.25
N MET A 200 -22.54 -13.33 -6.09
CA MET A 200 -22.51 -13.04 -7.52
C MET A 200 -22.56 -11.54 -7.84
N GLN A 201 -23.30 -10.75 -7.07
CA GLN A 201 -23.31 -9.29 -7.19
C GLN A 201 -21.93 -8.70 -6.92
N ILE A 202 -21.27 -9.11 -5.82
CA ILE A 202 -19.91 -8.66 -5.45
C ILE A 202 -18.90 -9.02 -6.54
N ILE A 203 -18.92 -10.27 -7.05
CA ILE A 203 -18.05 -10.72 -8.15
C ILE A 203 -18.26 -9.85 -9.39
N ASN A 204 -19.52 -9.62 -9.78
CA ASN A 204 -19.84 -8.82 -10.96
C ASN A 204 -19.40 -7.36 -10.80
N MET A 205 -19.59 -6.75 -9.63
CA MET A 205 -19.13 -5.39 -9.36
C MET A 205 -17.60 -5.27 -9.41
N ASN A 206 -16.86 -6.23 -8.84
CA ASN A 206 -15.40 -6.25 -8.97
C ASN A 206 -14.94 -6.46 -10.41
N ARG A 207 -15.64 -7.34 -11.17
CA ARG A 207 -15.35 -7.61 -12.58
C ARG A 207 -15.54 -6.39 -13.47
N VAL A 208 -16.61 -5.60 -13.26
CA VAL A 208 -16.84 -4.34 -14.00
C VAL A 208 -16.09 -3.15 -13.39
N GLN A 209 -15.30 -3.38 -12.34
CA GLN A 209 -14.53 -2.38 -11.60
C GLN A 209 -15.42 -1.22 -11.08
N THR A 210 -16.52 -1.56 -10.41
CA THR A 210 -17.35 -0.61 -9.67
C THR A 210 -16.51 0.19 -8.65
N ALA A 211 -17.02 1.33 -8.18
CA ALA A 211 -16.35 2.11 -7.12
C ALA A 211 -16.20 1.26 -5.84
N TYR A 212 -15.09 1.46 -5.12
CA TYR A 212 -14.78 0.74 -3.88
C TYR A 212 -15.93 0.80 -2.86
N SER A 213 -16.51 1.98 -2.63
CA SER A 213 -17.59 2.19 -1.67
C SER A 213 -18.79 1.26 -1.88
N MET A 214 -19.28 1.11 -3.11
CA MET A 214 -20.39 0.19 -3.43
C MET A 214 -20.05 -1.28 -3.20
N VAL A 215 -18.80 -1.70 -3.50
CA VAL A 215 -18.35 -3.06 -3.23
C VAL A 215 -18.19 -3.28 -1.73
N ALA A 216 -17.67 -2.29 -1.00
CA ALA A 216 -17.51 -2.30 0.44
C ALA A 216 -18.86 -2.41 1.15
N GLU A 217 -19.83 -1.56 0.80
CA GLU A 217 -21.19 -1.57 1.36
C GLU A 217 -21.90 -2.92 1.13
N THR A 218 -21.80 -3.49 -0.08
CA THR A 218 -22.44 -4.79 -0.38
C THR A 218 -21.74 -5.96 0.32
N ALA A 219 -20.41 -5.91 0.43
CA ALA A 219 -19.63 -6.91 1.16
C ALA A 219 -19.86 -6.82 2.68
N ASP A 220 -19.98 -5.61 3.24
CA ASP A 220 -20.31 -5.40 4.65
C ASP A 220 -21.77 -5.79 4.95
N SER A 221 -22.67 -5.59 3.99
CA SER A 221 -24.04 -6.14 4.04
C SER A 221 -24.01 -7.67 4.11
N LEU A 222 -23.22 -8.35 3.24
CA LEU A 222 -23.05 -9.79 3.30
C LEU A 222 -22.47 -10.24 4.66
N ILE A 223 -21.44 -9.57 5.19
CA ILE A 223 -20.82 -9.88 6.48
C ILE A 223 -21.81 -9.69 7.64
N SER A 224 -22.63 -8.63 7.63
CA SER A 224 -23.58 -8.33 8.71
C SER A 224 -24.72 -9.35 8.82
N LEU A 225 -24.99 -10.13 7.77
CA LEU A 225 -25.96 -11.23 7.75
C LEU A 225 -25.40 -12.55 8.30
N ALA A 226 -24.22 -12.54 8.92
CA ALA A 226 -23.54 -13.69 9.54
C ALA A 226 -23.45 -14.94 8.64
N PRO A 227 -22.83 -14.86 7.45
CA PRO A 227 -22.88 -15.89 6.41
C PRO A 227 -21.89 -17.05 6.63
N GLY A 228 -21.39 -17.21 7.86
CA GLY A 228 -20.26 -18.08 8.20
C GLY A 228 -18.89 -17.50 7.81
N ASP A 229 -17.84 -18.13 8.31
CA ASP A 229 -16.47 -17.62 8.20
C ASP A 229 -15.95 -17.58 6.76
N SER A 230 -16.24 -18.61 5.96
CA SER A 230 -15.77 -18.70 4.57
C SER A 230 -16.31 -17.56 3.69
N LEU A 231 -17.61 -17.24 3.81
CA LEU A 231 -18.23 -16.13 3.06
C LEU A 231 -17.82 -14.77 3.63
N THR A 232 -17.61 -14.68 4.95
CA THR A 232 -17.05 -13.49 5.60
C THR A 232 -15.63 -13.18 5.10
N GLN A 233 -14.78 -14.21 4.98
CA GLN A 233 -13.42 -14.07 4.46
C GLN A 233 -13.42 -13.72 2.97
N PHE A 234 -14.23 -14.40 2.16
CA PHE A 234 -14.45 -14.06 0.76
C PHE A 234 -14.85 -12.58 0.60
N ALA A 235 -15.82 -12.10 1.37
CA ALA A 235 -16.28 -10.71 1.31
C ALA A 235 -15.14 -9.72 1.61
N LYS A 236 -14.33 -9.97 2.66
CA LYS A 236 -13.13 -9.17 2.99
C LYS A 236 -12.12 -9.13 1.86
N GLU A 237 -11.84 -10.27 1.21
CA GLU A 237 -10.92 -10.34 0.06
C GLU A 237 -11.45 -9.55 -1.14
N GLN A 238 -12.75 -9.64 -1.42
CA GLN A 238 -13.38 -8.85 -2.49
C GLN A 238 -13.33 -7.34 -2.20
N LYS A 239 -13.47 -6.90 -0.93
CA LYS A 239 -13.23 -5.51 -0.54
C LYS A 239 -11.79 -5.07 -0.83
N GLN A 240 -10.79 -5.89 -0.48
CA GLN A 240 -9.39 -5.56 -0.72
C GLN A 240 -9.05 -5.47 -2.22
N ILE A 241 -9.63 -6.34 -3.05
CA ILE A 241 -9.52 -6.28 -4.52
C ILE A 241 -10.11 -4.98 -5.05
N ALA A 242 -11.32 -4.60 -4.60
CA ALA A 242 -11.98 -3.35 -4.98
C ALA A 242 -11.18 -2.10 -4.56
N TYR A 243 -10.61 -2.12 -3.35
CA TYR A 243 -9.76 -1.08 -2.81
C TYR A 243 -8.51 -0.88 -3.69
N ASN A 244 -7.75 -1.94 -3.93
CA ASN A 244 -6.52 -1.91 -4.73
C ASN A 244 -6.79 -1.43 -6.18
N ASN A 245 -7.87 -1.92 -6.80
CA ASN A 245 -8.26 -1.54 -8.15
C ASN A 245 -8.72 -0.07 -8.23
N THR A 246 -9.41 0.43 -7.21
CA THR A 246 -9.86 1.83 -7.16
C THR A 246 -8.70 2.77 -6.88
N LEU A 247 -7.83 2.46 -5.91
CA LEU A 247 -6.62 3.23 -5.62
C LEU A 247 -5.72 3.37 -6.85
N LYS A 248 -5.47 2.28 -7.60
CA LYS A 248 -4.65 2.29 -8.82
C LYS A 248 -5.23 3.16 -9.94
N ARG A 249 -6.56 3.28 -10.01
CA ARG A 249 -7.24 4.19 -10.96
C ARG A 249 -7.16 5.63 -10.47
N ALA A 250 -7.43 5.86 -9.19
CA ALA A 250 -7.35 7.16 -8.55
C ALA A 250 -5.95 7.77 -8.68
N GLN A 251 -4.88 7.01 -8.48
CA GLN A 251 -3.49 7.46 -8.71
C GLN A 251 -3.24 7.95 -10.14
N LYS A 252 -3.81 7.29 -11.16
CA LYS A 252 -3.66 7.71 -12.56
C LYS A 252 -4.42 9.02 -12.85
N GLU A 253 -5.61 9.15 -12.28
CA GLU A 253 -6.42 10.36 -12.41
C GLU A 253 -5.78 11.54 -11.65
N MET A 254 -5.31 11.33 -10.43
CA MET A 254 -4.51 12.30 -9.67
C MET A 254 -3.31 12.80 -10.48
N ALA A 255 -2.59 11.89 -11.16
CA ALA A 255 -1.46 12.25 -12.02
C ALA A 255 -1.89 13.08 -13.26
N SER A 256 -3.06 12.82 -13.85
CA SER A 256 -3.58 13.61 -14.98
C SER A 256 -4.06 15.00 -14.55
N ILE A 257 -4.68 15.11 -13.37
CA ILE A 257 -5.05 16.39 -12.75
C ILE A 257 -3.80 17.22 -12.46
N LYS A 258 -2.79 16.60 -11.83
CA LYS A 258 -1.51 17.24 -11.56
C LYS A 258 -0.81 17.72 -12.84
N ALA A 259 -0.88 16.95 -13.92
CA ALA A 259 -0.31 17.35 -15.23
C ALA A 259 -0.99 18.59 -15.84
N LEU A 260 -2.30 18.78 -15.66
CA LEU A 260 -2.99 20.00 -16.12
C LEU A 260 -2.40 21.27 -15.47
N ALA A 261 -2.09 21.22 -14.17
CA ALA A 261 -1.47 22.33 -13.45
C ALA A 261 0.03 22.48 -13.79
N GLU A 262 0.83 21.43 -13.59
CA GLU A 262 2.30 21.51 -13.75
C GLU A 262 2.73 21.76 -15.19
N GLN A 263 2.02 21.17 -16.17
CA GLN A 263 2.47 21.12 -17.56
C GLN A 263 1.75 22.12 -18.46
N GLN A 264 0.47 22.41 -18.18
CA GLN A 264 -0.39 23.23 -19.05
C GLN A 264 -0.88 24.54 -18.41
N ALA A 265 -0.47 24.87 -17.17
CA ALA A 265 -0.94 26.04 -16.42
C ALA A 265 -2.48 26.15 -16.28
N LYS A 266 -3.23 25.05 -16.49
CA LYS A 266 -4.69 25.03 -16.47
C LYS A 266 -5.23 24.91 -15.04
N PHE A 267 -4.86 25.86 -14.19
CA PHE A 267 -5.07 25.75 -12.75
C PHE A 267 -6.54 25.65 -12.36
N ALA A 268 -7.44 26.43 -12.98
CA ALA A 268 -8.86 26.36 -12.69
C ALA A 268 -9.48 25.00 -13.06
N GLU A 269 -9.14 24.44 -14.23
CA GLU A 269 -9.59 23.10 -14.64
C GLU A 269 -9.01 22.01 -13.72
N ALA A 270 -7.74 22.15 -13.33
CA ALA A 270 -7.08 21.23 -12.42
C ALA A 270 -7.68 21.27 -11.00
N GLU A 271 -7.96 22.46 -10.46
CA GLU A 271 -8.58 22.64 -9.14
C GLU A 271 -10.01 22.10 -9.11
N GLN A 272 -10.81 22.39 -10.13
CA GLN A 272 -12.17 21.85 -10.26
C GLN A 272 -12.13 20.32 -10.29
N ARG A 273 -11.28 19.73 -11.15
CA ARG A 273 -11.13 18.27 -11.22
C ARG A 273 -10.57 17.67 -9.93
N ALA A 274 -9.67 18.34 -9.22
CA ALA A 274 -9.17 17.90 -7.93
C ALA A 274 -10.28 17.89 -6.85
N THR A 275 -11.17 18.87 -6.88
CA THR A 275 -12.35 18.94 -6.00
C THR A 275 -13.36 17.83 -6.34
N ASP A 276 -13.67 17.62 -7.63
CA ASP A 276 -14.52 16.51 -8.08
C ASP A 276 -13.91 15.13 -7.79
N PHE A 277 -12.59 15.05 -7.78
CA PHE A 277 -11.82 13.85 -7.42
C PHE A 277 -11.87 13.58 -5.91
N GLN A 278 -11.73 14.62 -5.08
CA GLN A 278 -11.90 14.53 -3.62
C GLN A 278 -13.28 13.98 -3.24
N MET A 279 -14.35 14.47 -3.87
CA MET A 279 -15.71 13.97 -3.62
C MET A 279 -15.88 12.48 -3.99
N ARG A 280 -15.28 12.03 -5.10
CA ARG A 280 -15.38 10.63 -5.58
C ARG A 280 -14.47 9.65 -4.86
N HIS A 281 -13.35 10.12 -4.30
CA HIS A 281 -12.30 9.28 -3.70
C HIS A 281 -12.04 9.60 -2.24
N ARG A 282 -13.06 10.08 -1.51
CA ARG A 282 -13.00 10.41 -0.08
C ARG A 282 -12.39 9.29 0.78
N ASP A 283 -12.70 8.03 0.48
CA ASP A 283 -12.17 6.85 1.18
C ASP A 283 -10.63 6.68 1.06
N PHE A 284 -10.00 7.46 0.17
CA PHE A 284 -8.57 7.43 -0.14
C PHE A 284 -7.86 8.77 0.14
N GLU A 285 -8.51 9.71 0.83
CA GLU A 285 -8.00 11.08 1.08
C GLU A 285 -6.59 11.06 1.70
N GLU A 286 -6.37 10.27 2.75
CA GLU A 286 -5.08 10.22 3.46
C GLU A 286 -3.96 9.59 2.60
N GLN A 287 -4.28 8.53 1.85
CA GLN A 287 -3.32 7.77 1.05
C GLN A 287 -2.93 8.51 -0.23
N LEU A 288 -3.84 9.32 -0.79
CA LEU A 288 -3.62 10.12 -1.99
C LEU A 288 -3.22 11.58 -1.69
N LYS A 289 -3.47 12.06 -0.46
CA LYS A 289 -3.25 13.44 -0.01
C LYS A 289 -3.93 14.44 -0.94
N ILE A 290 -5.23 14.26 -1.17
CA ILE A 290 -5.97 15.00 -2.20
C ILE A 290 -6.03 16.49 -1.86
N GLN A 291 -6.25 16.84 -0.59
CA GLN A 291 -6.21 18.22 -0.13
C GLN A 291 -4.84 18.88 -0.42
N ALA A 292 -3.73 18.16 -0.19
CA ALA A 292 -2.39 18.68 -0.47
C ALA A 292 -2.14 18.88 -1.98
N LEU A 293 -2.80 18.10 -2.86
CA LEU A 293 -2.80 18.38 -4.30
C LEU A 293 -3.59 19.65 -4.64
N ILE A 294 -4.77 19.84 -4.04
CA ILE A 294 -5.58 21.06 -4.22
C ILE A 294 -4.78 22.30 -3.80
N ASP A 295 -4.17 22.26 -2.62
CA ASP A 295 -3.39 23.37 -2.08
C ASP A 295 -2.12 23.63 -2.91
N TYR A 296 -1.49 22.58 -3.45
CA TYR A 296 -0.38 22.70 -4.40
C TYR A 296 -0.80 23.38 -5.71
N ILE A 297 -1.94 23.01 -6.29
CA ILE A 297 -2.49 23.64 -7.51
C ILE A 297 -2.78 25.13 -7.26
N LYS A 298 -3.38 25.46 -6.11
CA LYS A 298 -3.62 26.86 -5.68
C LYS A 298 -2.31 27.64 -5.53
N GLY A 299 -1.28 27.05 -4.93
CA GLY A 299 0.04 27.66 -4.81
C GLY A 299 0.69 27.94 -6.17
N LEU A 300 0.58 27.01 -7.13
CA LEU A 300 1.05 27.25 -8.51
C LEU A 300 0.26 28.36 -9.22
N ALA A 301 -1.05 28.45 -9.00
CA ALA A 301 -1.89 29.49 -9.56
C ALA A 301 -1.52 30.88 -9.01
N GLN A 302 -1.37 31.01 -7.69
CA GLN A 302 -0.96 32.25 -7.02
C GLN A 302 0.46 32.70 -7.41
N ALA A 303 1.36 31.76 -7.69
CA ALA A 303 2.72 32.04 -8.15
C ALA A 303 2.83 32.30 -9.67
N THR A 304 1.72 32.27 -10.42
CA THR A 304 1.70 32.52 -11.86
C THR A 304 1.11 33.90 -12.14
N ASP A 305 1.75 34.66 -13.04
CA ASP A 305 1.31 36.00 -13.40
C ASP A 305 -0.05 35.98 -14.12
N SER A 306 -1.00 36.76 -13.60
CA SER A 306 -2.38 36.81 -14.09
C SER A 306 -2.56 37.64 -15.38
N GLU A 307 -1.62 38.54 -15.69
CA GLU A 307 -1.60 39.30 -16.94
C GLU A 307 -1.02 38.43 -18.07
N ASP A 308 0.05 37.69 -17.79
CA ASP A 308 0.60 36.71 -18.74
C ASP A 308 -0.39 35.59 -19.04
N ALA A 309 -1.14 35.10 -18.05
CA ALA A 309 -2.20 34.11 -18.29
C ALA A 309 -3.27 34.63 -19.27
N LYS A 310 -3.74 35.88 -19.08
CA LYS A 310 -4.71 36.55 -19.97
C LYS A 310 -4.12 36.85 -21.35
N TYR A 311 -2.82 37.10 -21.45
CA TYR A 311 -2.15 37.30 -22.73
C TYR A 311 -2.29 36.07 -23.64
N TRP A 312 -2.17 34.86 -23.10
CA TRP A 312 -2.30 33.61 -23.87
C TRP A 312 -3.74 33.23 -24.25
N GLU A 313 -4.77 33.92 -23.74
CA GLU A 313 -6.14 33.75 -24.23
C GLU A 313 -6.33 34.23 -25.68
N LYS A 314 -5.43 35.11 -26.16
CA LYS A 314 -5.53 35.79 -27.47
C LYS A 314 -4.30 35.62 -28.38
N ASN A 315 -3.24 34.99 -27.89
CA ASN A 315 -1.96 34.80 -28.59
C ASN A 315 -1.59 33.31 -28.60
N ASP A 316 -0.99 32.82 -29.68
CA ASP A 316 -0.54 31.42 -29.77
C ASP A 316 0.76 31.18 -28.97
N PRO A 317 0.75 30.32 -27.92
CA PRO A 317 1.97 29.94 -27.21
C PRO A 317 3.00 29.25 -28.10
N ALA A 318 2.58 28.53 -29.15
CA ALA A 318 3.48 27.77 -30.02
C ALA A 318 4.32 28.66 -30.94
N GLU A 319 3.76 29.75 -31.47
CA GLU A 319 4.53 30.77 -32.19
C GLU A 319 5.53 31.49 -31.28
N ALA A 320 5.10 31.85 -30.07
CA ALA A 320 6.00 32.43 -29.06
C ALA A 320 7.13 31.48 -28.64
N MET A 321 6.87 30.17 -28.55
CA MET A 321 7.90 29.16 -28.27
C MET A 321 8.95 29.10 -29.39
N LYS A 322 8.53 29.10 -30.67
CA LYS A 322 9.46 29.16 -31.81
C LYS A 322 10.31 30.43 -31.79
N LYS A 323 9.68 31.58 -31.48
CA LYS A 323 10.37 32.86 -31.35
C LYS A 323 11.37 32.87 -30.18
N ALA A 324 11.09 32.18 -29.08
CA ALA A 324 12.05 31.99 -28.00
C ALA A 324 13.28 31.18 -28.45
N ASP A 325 13.07 30.10 -29.23
CA ASP A 325 14.16 29.32 -29.82
C ASP A 325 15.02 30.13 -30.80
N GLU A 326 14.40 30.96 -31.66
CA GLU A 326 15.11 31.89 -32.54
C GLU A 326 15.95 32.91 -31.77
N LEU A 327 15.39 33.48 -30.69
CA LEU A 327 16.11 34.42 -29.82
C LEU A 327 17.27 33.75 -29.08
N MET A 328 17.11 32.50 -28.63
CA MET A 328 18.19 31.70 -28.04
C MET A 328 19.31 31.41 -29.05
N ALA A 329 18.97 31.01 -30.27
CA ALA A 329 19.94 30.78 -31.35
C ALA A 329 20.69 32.07 -31.74
N ALA A 330 19.99 33.20 -31.76
CA ALA A 330 20.56 34.53 -31.98
C ALA A 330 21.31 35.10 -30.75
N LYS A 331 21.43 34.35 -29.65
CA LYS A 331 22.05 34.75 -28.37
C LYS A 331 21.43 35.99 -27.72
N LYS A 332 20.17 36.30 -28.04
CA LYS A 332 19.38 37.38 -27.43
C LYS A 332 18.74 36.89 -26.11
N TYR A 333 19.59 36.42 -25.21
CA TYR A 333 19.17 35.65 -24.02
C TYR A 333 18.16 36.38 -23.13
N ALA A 334 18.31 37.69 -22.91
CA ALA A 334 17.36 38.47 -22.10
C ALA A 334 15.93 38.49 -22.70
N GLN A 335 15.81 38.63 -24.02
CA GLN A 335 14.51 38.63 -24.70
C GLN A 335 13.88 37.23 -24.70
N ALA A 336 14.70 36.19 -24.87
CA ALA A 336 14.23 34.81 -24.74
C ALA A 336 13.83 34.49 -23.29
N LYS A 337 14.54 35.02 -22.27
CA LYS A 337 14.20 34.85 -20.85
C LYS A 337 12.84 35.45 -20.53
N GLU A 338 12.57 36.67 -20.99
CA GLU A 338 11.27 37.32 -20.83
C GLU A 338 10.16 36.48 -21.47
N LEU A 339 10.32 36.08 -22.74
CA LEU A 339 9.30 35.33 -23.48
C LEU A 339 9.04 33.94 -22.87
N LEU A 340 10.08 33.24 -22.43
CA LEU A 340 9.94 31.94 -21.75
C LEU A 340 9.34 32.07 -20.34
N ASN A 341 9.58 33.18 -19.63
CA ASN A 341 8.88 33.45 -18.38
C ASN A 341 7.38 33.64 -18.61
N LYS A 342 7.00 34.45 -19.60
CA LYS A 342 5.58 34.62 -19.98
C LYS A 342 4.92 33.30 -20.36
N LEU A 343 5.63 32.46 -21.12
CA LEU A 343 5.14 31.13 -21.52
C LEU A 343 4.92 30.15 -20.35
N LYS A 344 5.46 30.40 -19.14
CA LYS A 344 5.13 29.59 -17.94
C LYS A 344 3.67 29.75 -17.51
N ALA A 345 2.97 30.80 -17.94
CA ALA A 345 1.54 30.99 -17.74
C ALA A 345 0.67 30.35 -18.85
N SER A 346 1.27 29.66 -19.83
CA SER A 346 0.59 29.10 -21.00
C SER A 346 0.38 27.58 -20.92
N THR A 347 -0.34 27.04 -21.92
CA THR A 347 -0.50 25.59 -22.13
C THR A 347 0.80 24.83 -22.43
N LEU A 348 1.91 25.54 -22.68
CA LEU A 348 3.26 25.01 -22.89
C LEU A 348 4.17 25.26 -21.68
N ARG A 349 3.61 25.33 -20.46
CA ARG A 349 4.36 25.64 -19.22
C ARG A 349 5.54 24.70 -19.00
N LYS A 350 5.37 23.39 -19.23
CA LYS A 350 6.46 22.40 -19.07
C LYS A 350 7.61 22.71 -20.05
N GLU A 351 7.29 22.81 -21.33
CA GLU A 351 8.24 23.08 -22.40
C GLU A 351 8.94 24.42 -22.16
N ALA A 352 8.23 25.44 -21.68
CA ALA A 352 8.78 26.75 -21.32
C ALA A 352 9.79 26.66 -20.17
N MET A 353 9.51 25.86 -19.13
CA MET A 353 10.44 25.63 -18.03
C MET A 353 11.68 24.85 -18.49
N GLU A 354 11.51 23.81 -19.31
CA GLU A 354 12.62 23.03 -19.87
C GLU A 354 13.51 23.89 -20.78
N LYS A 355 12.91 24.72 -21.64
CA LYS A 355 13.63 25.69 -22.48
C LYS A 355 14.31 26.78 -21.68
N TYR A 356 13.71 27.23 -20.57
CA TYR A 356 14.33 28.21 -19.67
C TYR A 356 15.62 27.65 -19.04
N VAL A 357 15.66 26.37 -18.67
CA VAL A 357 16.90 25.70 -18.22
C VAL A 357 17.94 25.61 -19.35
N GLN A 358 17.52 25.25 -20.57
CA GLN A 358 18.42 25.25 -21.74
C GLN A 358 19.00 26.64 -22.04
N LEU A 359 18.20 27.70 -21.87
CA LEU A 359 18.62 29.10 -22.01
C LEU A 359 19.66 29.47 -20.94
N ALA A 360 19.38 29.16 -19.68
CA ALA A 360 20.28 29.41 -18.56
C ALA A 360 21.66 28.77 -18.80
N ASP A 361 21.68 27.50 -19.21
CA ASP A 361 22.91 26.76 -19.50
C ASP A 361 23.63 27.28 -20.76
N ALA A 362 22.89 27.70 -21.79
CA ALA A 362 23.46 28.31 -22.99
C ALA A 362 24.11 29.68 -22.68
N PHE A 363 23.45 30.52 -21.88
CA PHE A 363 23.97 31.80 -21.39
C PHE A 363 25.23 31.57 -20.54
N CYS A 364 25.16 30.73 -19.52
CA CYS A 364 26.28 30.46 -18.63
C CYS A 364 27.48 29.82 -19.35
N ASN A 365 27.27 28.97 -20.36
CA ASN A 365 28.36 28.50 -21.23
C ASN A 365 28.96 29.62 -22.09
N ALA A 366 28.16 30.55 -22.61
CA ALA A 366 28.67 31.72 -23.33
C ALA A 366 29.53 32.61 -22.42
N GLN A 367 29.05 32.93 -21.21
CA GLN A 367 29.82 33.67 -20.21
C GLN A 367 31.13 32.98 -19.84
N ARG A 368 31.11 31.66 -19.55
CA ARG A 368 32.32 30.88 -19.26
C ARG A 368 33.32 30.90 -20.42
N LYS A 369 32.86 30.90 -21.68
CA LYS A 369 33.72 31.01 -22.86
C LYS A 369 34.34 32.40 -23.00
N GLU A 370 33.59 33.46 -22.71
CA GLU A 370 34.10 34.84 -22.65
C GLU A 370 35.17 34.99 -21.55
N THR A 371 34.89 34.50 -20.34
CA THR A 371 35.87 34.38 -19.25
C THR A 371 37.15 33.67 -19.70
N SER A 372 37.06 32.52 -20.37
CA SER A 372 38.25 31.81 -20.85
C SER A 372 39.07 32.62 -21.87
N GLN A 373 38.40 33.42 -22.72
CA GLN A 373 39.08 34.31 -23.66
C GLN A 373 39.74 35.50 -22.96
N LEU A 374 39.10 36.09 -21.94
CA LEU A 374 39.66 37.17 -21.13
C LEU A 374 40.85 36.68 -20.29
N PHE A 375 40.74 35.52 -19.65
CA PHE A 375 41.86 34.88 -18.94
C PHE A 375 43.04 34.57 -19.87
N ALA A 376 42.79 34.02 -21.07
CA ALA A 376 43.84 33.78 -22.05
C ALA A 376 44.51 35.07 -22.57
N LYS A 377 43.81 36.21 -22.57
CA LYS A 377 44.40 37.54 -22.81
C LYS A 377 45.22 38.01 -21.61
N ALA A 378 44.72 37.82 -20.38
CA ALA A 378 45.41 38.19 -19.14
C ALA A 378 46.75 37.46 -18.99
N GLN A 379 46.80 36.16 -19.27
CA GLN A 379 48.03 35.36 -19.18
C GLN A 379 49.08 35.74 -20.23
N LYS A 380 48.72 36.46 -21.30
CA LYS A 380 49.66 37.00 -22.29
C LYS A 380 50.21 38.38 -21.92
N GLN A 381 49.71 39.02 -20.84
CA GLN A 381 50.23 40.30 -20.39
C GLN A 381 51.45 40.16 -19.49
N LYS A 382 52.46 40.98 -19.78
CA LYS A 382 53.69 41.11 -18.98
C LYS A 382 53.56 42.14 -17.85
N ASP A 383 52.62 43.07 -18.00
CA ASP A 383 52.28 44.08 -17.00
C ASP A 383 51.35 43.49 -15.94
N THR A 384 51.84 43.41 -14.70
CA THR A 384 51.13 42.80 -13.56
C THR A 384 49.81 43.51 -13.25
N ALA A 385 49.73 44.85 -13.39
CA ALA A 385 48.50 45.59 -13.14
C ALA A 385 47.45 45.23 -14.19
N LYS A 386 47.82 45.35 -15.47
CA LYS A 386 46.92 44.99 -16.60
C LYS A 386 46.51 43.52 -16.59
N LYS A 387 47.38 42.62 -16.09
CA LYS A 387 47.03 41.20 -15.89
C LYS A 387 45.94 41.04 -14.83
N LYS A 388 46.06 41.71 -13.67
CA LYS A 388 45.02 41.66 -12.61
C LYS A 388 43.71 42.32 -13.07
N ASP A 389 43.76 43.44 -13.79
CA ASP A 389 42.57 44.08 -14.37
C ASP A 389 41.83 43.15 -15.35
N LEU A 390 42.56 42.48 -16.25
CA LEU A 390 41.97 41.52 -17.19
C LEU A 390 41.45 40.26 -16.50
N MET A 391 42.05 39.83 -15.38
CA MET A 391 41.52 38.72 -14.57
C MET A 391 40.23 39.12 -13.84
N LYS A 392 40.15 40.34 -13.30
CA LYS A 392 38.93 40.88 -12.70
C LYS A 392 37.81 40.98 -13.75
N ALA A 393 38.10 41.51 -14.93
CA ALA A 393 37.17 41.53 -16.06
C ALA A 393 36.75 40.12 -16.51
N ALA A 394 37.61 39.11 -16.35
CA ALA A 394 37.25 37.71 -16.65
C ALA A 394 36.26 37.10 -15.63
N ILE A 395 36.16 37.65 -14.42
CA ILE A 395 35.19 37.21 -13.39
C ILE A 395 33.80 37.79 -13.63
N GLU A 396 33.68 39.03 -14.15
CA GLU A 396 32.38 39.69 -14.38
C GLU A 396 31.37 38.85 -15.21
N PRO A 397 31.75 38.14 -16.30
CA PRO A 397 30.86 37.20 -16.99
C PRO A 397 30.34 36.07 -16.08
N LEU A 398 31.18 35.53 -15.20
CA LEU A 398 30.79 34.46 -14.28
C LEU A 398 29.77 34.98 -13.25
N ASP A 399 30.01 36.18 -12.72
CA ASP A 399 29.08 36.83 -11.78
C ASP A 399 27.72 37.15 -12.42
N LYS A 400 27.70 37.56 -13.70
CA LYS A 400 26.45 37.69 -14.46
C LYS A 400 25.69 36.37 -14.57
N CYS A 401 26.37 35.26 -14.85
CA CYS A 401 25.73 33.93 -14.84
C CYS A 401 25.15 33.56 -13.47
N LEU A 402 25.92 33.75 -12.38
CA LEU A 402 25.48 33.41 -11.03
C LEU A 402 24.32 34.30 -10.53
N GLY A 403 24.29 35.57 -10.94
CA GLY A 403 23.22 36.50 -10.60
C GLY A 403 21.95 36.34 -11.46
N GLU A 404 22.09 36.14 -12.77
CA GLU A 404 20.93 36.05 -13.66
C GLU A 404 20.26 34.68 -13.70
N TYR A 405 20.99 33.58 -13.44
CA TYR A 405 20.47 32.21 -13.53
C TYR A 405 20.96 31.33 -12.37
N PRO A 406 20.52 31.59 -11.12
CA PRO A 406 20.85 30.79 -9.94
C PRO A 406 20.22 29.38 -9.93
N GLU A 407 19.52 29.01 -10.99
CA GLU A 407 18.98 27.67 -11.27
C GLU A 407 19.69 26.90 -12.43
N SER A 408 20.75 27.45 -13.05
CA SER A 408 21.51 26.74 -14.11
C SER A 408 22.20 25.47 -13.60
N THR A 409 22.24 24.42 -14.43
CA THR A 409 22.95 23.16 -14.11
C THR A 409 24.48 23.33 -14.02
N LEU A 410 24.98 24.48 -14.50
CA LEU A 410 26.41 24.78 -14.60
C LEU A 410 26.97 25.56 -13.40
N ILE A 411 26.14 26.00 -12.46
CA ILE A 411 26.53 26.91 -11.37
C ILE A 411 27.78 26.45 -10.63
N LYS A 412 27.87 25.16 -10.27
CA LYS A 412 29.06 24.61 -9.61
C LYS A 412 30.33 24.84 -10.45
N LYS A 413 30.28 24.58 -11.76
CA LYS A 413 31.40 24.82 -12.70
C LYS A 413 31.68 26.31 -12.92
N VAL A 414 30.72 27.19 -12.69
CA VAL A 414 30.88 28.65 -12.78
C VAL A 414 31.56 29.17 -11.50
N GLN A 415 31.14 28.68 -10.33
CA GLN A 415 31.77 28.93 -9.03
C GLN A 415 33.21 28.39 -8.99
N ASP A 416 33.44 27.16 -9.45
CA ASP A 416 34.79 26.57 -9.54
C ASP A 416 35.72 27.43 -10.44
N ASN A 417 35.22 27.87 -11.60
CA ASN A 417 35.95 28.79 -12.47
C ASN A 417 36.25 30.13 -11.79
N LYS A 418 35.28 30.71 -11.05
CA LYS A 418 35.46 31.98 -10.33
C LYS A 418 36.50 31.85 -9.22
N ASN A 419 36.36 30.84 -8.36
CA ASN A 419 37.28 30.53 -7.27
C ASN A 419 38.72 30.29 -7.78
N PHE A 420 38.88 29.72 -8.97
CA PHE A 420 40.19 29.57 -9.62
C PHE A 420 40.79 30.92 -10.02
N LEU A 421 40.02 31.81 -10.66
CA LEU A 421 40.49 33.13 -11.06
C LEU A 421 40.84 34.02 -9.87
N GLU A 422 40.04 33.98 -8.79
CA GLU A 422 40.32 34.71 -7.56
C GLU A 422 41.64 34.24 -6.90
N LYS A 423 41.91 32.93 -6.90
CA LYS A 423 43.19 32.36 -6.45
C LYS A 423 44.36 32.77 -7.35
N GLU A 424 44.17 32.87 -8.66
CA GLU A 424 45.19 33.34 -9.60
C GLU A 424 45.48 34.85 -9.47
N MET A 425 44.49 35.66 -9.06
CA MET A 425 44.69 37.09 -8.75
C MET A 425 45.37 37.35 -7.40
N ALA A 426 45.27 36.40 -6.46
CA ALA A 426 45.91 36.48 -5.14
C ALA A 426 47.41 36.10 -5.17
N LYS A 427 47.88 35.52 -6.28
CA LYS A 427 49.30 35.34 -6.60
C LYS A 427 49.93 36.62 -7.19
#